data_AF-A0A960QU16-F1
#
_entry.id   AF-A0A960QU16-F1
#
_cell.length_a   1.000
_cell.length_b   1.000
_cell.length_c   1.000
_cell.angle_alpha   90.00
_cell.angle_beta   90.00
_cell.angle_gamma   90.00
#
_symmetry.space_group_name_H-M   'P 1'
#
loop_
_entity.id
_entity.type
_entity.pdbx_description
1 polymer ?
#
loop_
_entity_poly.entity_id
_entity_poly.type
_entity_poly.pdbx_seq_one_letter_code
_entity_poly.pdbx_strand_id
1 'polypeptide(L)'
;TIERLFQTQRREIETHAHGQINTFNSACHLENFNEAEKLLKLLDVAVRNFQELDRIIDPPRLKDYYSACQKKQTAREAEFKKYQDEIRSANKRIEEFIKLIDLQKSQMEKQLSEQEENYKKLLSSLESNYSQKLQNLEITMKELLTEKETRLQKTEEELKIAQTLKNQEVSKKLLDERKKLEEEYEQRLKKAEEEKNKILQDKQTLLQKQQQAHKQKQQEIATQIQTLETQKVQQQKLQKGAIPEMAFGKAKWEKYFGDIGAEPPLPPNIDEILSSPCPFWPEKKVRETHLLVLVPQTVNGRPFCLNSLSELITSPKTGNKTQYYYYDNYVKNELGAKSASSHWVLMTRDVIPDSRSKTYVDQKKLIQSHAQKTNIPYEMPLALDATTAILVHYVETRERIYTDNPTTYTRCQEKVNNNQWPAAIGSFAAGGLSVSSLARWCDHGVGCVRKF
;
A
#
# COMPACT_ATOMS: atom_id res chain seq x y z
N THR A 1 57.06 -47.23 -18.27
CA THR A 1 56.72 -45.93 -18.89
C THR A 1 55.29 -45.89 -19.38
N ILE A 2 54.83 -46.89 -20.13
CA ILE A 2 53.44 -47.00 -20.64
C ILE A 2 52.39 -47.01 -19.52
N GLU A 3 52.61 -47.77 -18.44
CA GLU A 3 51.65 -47.85 -17.32
C GLU A 3 51.45 -46.51 -16.58
N ARG A 4 52.51 -45.69 -16.48
CA ARG A 4 52.39 -44.33 -15.91
C ARG A 4 51.56 -43.40 -16.80
N LEU A 5 51.64 -43.56 -18.12
CA LEU A 5 50.83 -42.79 -19.06
C LEU A 5 49.35 -43.18 -18.94
N PHE A 6 49.04 -44.48 -18.88
CA PHE A 6 47.67 -44.95 -18.63
C PHE A 6 47.12 -44.47 -17.29
N GLN A 7 47.92 -44.51 -16.22
CA GLN A 7 47.50 -43.97 -14.92
C GLN A 7 47.25 -42.45 -14.95
N THR A 8 48.04 -41.70 -15.72
CA THR A 8 47.87 -40.25 -15.85
C THR A 8 46.60 -39.92 -16.62
N GLN A 9 46.40 -40.53 -17.79
CA GLN A 9 45.17 -40.37 -18.58
C GLN A 9 43.93 -40.78 -17.78
N ARG A 10 44.02 -41.87 -17.02
CA ARG A 10 42.95 -42.28 -16.11
C ARG A 10 42.61 -41.15 -15.13
N ARG A 11 43.58 -40.61 -14.38
CA ARG A 11 43.32 -39.51 -13.42
C ARG A 11 42.71 -38.28 -14.08
N GLU A 12 43.11 -37.95 -15.31
CA GLU A 12 42.53 -36.82 -16.05
C GLU A 12 41.07 -37.06 -16.40
N ILE A 13 40.74 -38.27 -16.88
CA ILE A 13 39.36 -38.70 -17.16
C ILE A 13 38.53 -38.67 -15.87
N GLU A 14 39.05 -39.21 -14.76
CA GLU A 14 38.38 -39.21 -13.47
C GLU A 14 38.13 -37.78 -12.96
N THR A 15 39.11 -36.89 -13.09
CA THR A 15 38.99 -35.47 -12.70
C THR A 15 37.93 -34.76 -13.54
N HIS A 16 37.92 -34.99 -14.85
CA HIS A 16 36.92 -34.42 -15.74
C HIS A 16 35.50 -34.92 -15.41
N ALA A 17 35.34 -36.22 -15.15
CA ALA A 17 34.09 -36.82 -14.73
C ALA A 17 33.53 -36.18 -13.44
N HIS A 18 34.37 -35.98 -12.42
CA HIS A 18 33.97 -35.27 -11.20
C HIS A 18 33.55 -33.81 -11.48
N GLY A 19 34.26 -33.14 -12.39
CA GLY A 19 33.88 -31.81 -12.87
C GLY A 19 32.47 -31.79 -13.46
N GLN A 20 32.15 -32.74 -14.34
CA GLN A 20 30.82 -32.86 -14.96
C GLN A 20 29.72 -33.21 -13.93
N ILE A 21 29.99 -34.11 -12.98
CA ILE A 21 29.07 -34.41 -11.87
C ILE A 21 28.78 -33.16 -11.04
N ASN A 22 29.81 -32.36 -10.72
CA ASN A 22 29.64 -31.11 -9.97
C ASN A 22 28.82 -30.08 -10.75
N THR A 23 29.03 -29.98 -12.07
CA THR A 23 28.22 -29.12 -12.95
C THR A 23 26.77 -29.61 -12.99
N PHE A 24 26.53 -30.92 -13.11
CA PHE A 24 25.20 -31.52 -13.07
C PHE A 24 24.49 -31.24 -11.73
N ASN A 25 25.17 -31.46 -10.60
CA ASN A 25 24.62 -31.19 -9.28
C ASN A 25 24.29 -29.70 -9.11
N SER A 26 25.15 -28.82 -9.63
CA SER A 26 24.92 -27.38 -9.62
C SER A 26 23.74 -26.99 -10.50
N ALA A 27 23.60 -27.59 -11.69
CA ALA A 27 22.47 -27.36 -12.59
C ALA A 27 21.14 -27.79 -11.96
N CYS A 28 21.09 -28.96 -11.31
CA CYS A 28 19.94 -29.42 -10.52
C CYS A 28 19.63 -28.47 -9.36
N HIS A 29 20.65 -27.97 -8.66
CA HIS A 29 20.47 -27.07 -7.52
C HIS A 29 20.00 -25.66 -7.92
N LEU A 30 20.46 -25.19 -9.08
CA LEU A 30 20.07 -23.91 -9.69
C LEU A 30 18.81 -24.03 -10.56
N GLU A 31 18.12 -25.17 -10.51
CA GLU A 31 16.87 -25.41 -11.22
C GLU A 31 16.99 -25.29 -12.75
N ASN A 32 18.20 -25.46 -13.30
CA ASN A 32 18.44 -25.52 -14.74
C ASN A 32 18.31 -26.96 -15.25
N PHE A 33 17.07 -27.47 -15.21
CA PHE A 33 16.79 -28.89 -15.49
C PHE A 33 17.11 -29.29 -16.94
N ASN A 34 17.02 -28.37 -17.90
CA ASN A 34 17.43 -28.64 -19.29
C ASN A 34 18.93 -28.93 -19.39
N GLU A 35 19.77 -28.16 -18.69
CA GLU A 35 21.21 -28.39 -18.68
C GLU A 35 21.56 -29.65 -17.88
N ALA A 36 20.91 -29.86 -16.73
CA ALA A 36 21.08 -31.08 -15.95
C ALA A 36 20.70 -32.33 -16.75
N GLU A 37 19.63 -32.29 -17.55
CA GLU A 37 19.22 -33.40 -18.41
C GLU A 37 20.26 -33.70 -19.50
N LYS A 38 20.81 -32.66 -20.14
CA LYS A 38 21.90 -32.81 -21.13
C LYS A 38 23.14 -33.44 -20.51
N LEU A 39 23.56 -32.96 -19.34
CA LEU A 39 24.71 -33.49 -18.61
C LEU A 39 24.48 -34.93 -18.18
N LEU A 40 23.27 -35.27 -17.71
CA LEU A 40 22.91 -36.64 -17.36
C LEU A 40 23.01 -37.59 -18.56
N LYS A 41 22.54 -37.18 -19.75
CA LYS A 41 22.67 -37.95 -20.99
C LYS A 41 24.13 -38.13 -21.40
N LEU A 42 24.96 -37.09 -21.27
CA LEU A 42 26.39 -37.16 -21.58
C LEU A 42 27.13 -38.12 -20.63
N LEU A 43 26.85 -38.06 -19.34
CA LEU A 43 27.43 -38.95 -18.32
C LEU A 43 27.01 -40.41 -18.57
N ASP A 44 25.75 -40.67 -18.93
CA ASP A 44 25.25 -42.00 -19.28
C ASP A 44 25.96 -42.59 -20.53
N VAL A 45 26.21 -41.78 -21.55
CA VAL A 45 27.01 -42.19 -22.73
C VAL A 45 28.47 -42.46 -22.35
N ALA A 46 29.08 -41.61 -21.51
CA ALA A 46 30.46 -41.78 -21.08
C ALA A 46 30.67 -43.11 -20.33
N VAL A 47 29.76 -43.45 -19.41
CA VAL A 47 29.81 -44.72 -18.66
C VAL A 47 29.70 -45.94 -19.58
N ARG A 48 28.84 -45.90 -20.61
CA ARG A 48 28.73 -46.98 -21.60
C ARG A 48 30.00 -47.20 -22.41
N ASN A 49 30.72 -46.12 -22.72
CA ASN A 49 31.91 -46.18 -23.58
C ASN A 49 33.21 -46.44 -22.80
N PHE A 50 33.23 -46.16 -21.49
CA PHE A 50 34.42 -46.27 -20.64
C PHE A 50 34.06 -47.02 -19.34
N GLN A 51 34.27 -48.34 -19.32
CA GLN A 51 33.94 -49.20 -18.17
C GLN A 51 34.62 -48.76 -16.86
N GLU A 52 35.76 -48.06 -16.93
CA GLU A 52 36.46 -47.55 -15.75
C GLU A 52 35.66 -46.49 -14.99
N LEU A 53 34.72 -45.81 -15.67
CA LEU A 53 33.88 -44.77 -15.09
C LEU A 53 32.72 -45.31 -14.25
N ASP A 54 32.36 -46.59 -14.35
CA ASP A 54 31.29 -47.23 -13.54
C ASP A 54 31.56 -47.10 -12.03
N ARG A 55 32.82 -46.93 -11.62
CA ARG A 55 33.20 -46.76 -10.21
C ARG A 55 33.01 -45.34 -9.69
N ILE A 56 32.82 -44.37 -10.59
CA ILE A 56 32.86 -42.93 -10.28
C ILE A 56 31.51 -42.29 -10.57
N ILE A 57 30.94 -42.61 -11.72
CA ILE A 57 29.63 -42.13 -12.14
C ILE A 57 28.66 -43.29 -11.92
N ASP A 58 27.62 -43.02 -11.15
CA ASP A 58 26.48 -43.91 -10.94
C ASP A 58 25.26 -43.27 -11.63
N PRO A 59 25.02 -43.56 -12.93
CA PRO A 59 23.92 -42.94 -13.67
C PRO A 59 22.55 -43.16 -13.02
N PRO A 60 22.20 -44.37 -12.50
CA PRO A 60 20.99 -44.57 -11.71
C PRO A 60 20.85 -43.57 -10.56
N ARG A 61 21.89 -43.40 -9.72
CA ARG A 61 21.85 -42.46 -8.60
C ARG A 61 21.71 -41.00 -9.03
N LEU A 62 22.39 -40.60 -10.11
CA LEU A 62 22.26 -39.24 -10.65
C LEU A 62 20.85 -39.00 -11.22
N LYS A 63 20.25 -40.00 -11.86
CA LYS A 63 18.88 -39.95 -12.35
C LYS A 63 17.88 -39.83 -11.19
N ASP A 64 18.07 -40.59 -10.11
CA ASP A 64 17.26 -40.46 -8.90
C ASP A 64 17.39 -39.07 -8.26
N TYR A 65 18.61 -38.52 -8.20
CA TYR A 65 18.84 -37.17 -7.70
C TYR A 65 18.17 -36.09 -8.59
N TYR A 66 18.28 -36.21 -9.92
CA TYR A 66 17.60 -35.34 -10.88
C TYR A 66 16.08 -35.37 -10.67
N SER A 67 15.49 -36.57 -10.62
CA SER A 67 14.06 -36.75 -10.41
C SER A 67 13.60 -36.22 -9.04
N ALA A 68 14.40 -36.39 -7.98
CA ALA A 68 14.12 -35.81 -6.68
C ALA A 68 14.14 -34.27 -6.71
N CYS A 69 15.09 -33.66 -7.41
CA CYS A 69 15.16 -32.21 -7.59
C CYS A 69 13.97 -31.67 -8.39
N GLN A 70 13.59 -32.32 -9.50
CA GLN A 70 12.39 -31.96 -10.27
C GLN A 70 11.13 -32.05 -9.42
N LYS A 71 10.93 -33.16 -8.69
CA LYS A 71 9.77 -33.34 -7.80
C LYS A 71 9.69 -32.23 -6.76
N LYS A 72 10.83 -31.80 -6.21
CA LYS A 72 10.90 -30.70 -5.24
C LYS A 72 10.55 -29.35 -5.88
N GLN A 73 11.01 -29.07 -7.09
CA GLN A 73 10.64 -27.85 -7.82
C GLN A 73 9.14 -27.83 -8.11
N THR A 74 8.59 -28.91 -8.68
CA THR A 74 7.14 -29.00 -8.96
C THR A 74 6.31 -28.84 -7.69
N ALA A 75 6.76 -29.37 -6.55
CA ALA A 75 6.09 -29.15 -5.27
C ALA A 75 6.10 -27.67 -4.84
N ARG A 76 7.23 -26.96 -4.99
CA ARG A 76 7.33 -25.52 -4.72
C ARG A 76 6.46 -24.70 -5.67
N GLU A 77 6.46 -25.01 -6.96
CA GLU A 77 5.61 -24.34 -7.94
C GLU A 77 4.13 -24.56 -7.64
N ALA A 78 3.73 -25.76 -7.22
CA ALA A 78 2.37 -26.05 -6.79
C ALA A 78 1.98 -25.28 -5.51
N GLU A 79 2.88 -25.20 -4.52
CA GLU A 79 2.69 -24.41 -3.30
C GLU A 79 2.58 -22.91 -3.61
N PHE A 80 3.47 -22.39 -4.47
CA PHE A 80 3.43 -21.01 -4.92
C PHE A 80 2.14 -20.71 -5.69
N LYS A 81 1.70 -21.60 -6.58
CA LYS A 81 0.42 -21.47 -7.28
C LYS A 81 -0.75 -21.45 -6.31
N LYS A 82 -0.76 -22.34 -5.30
CA LYS A 82 -1.77 -22.35 -4.24
C LYS A 82 -1.81 -21.02 -3.50
N TYR A 83 -0.65 -20.48 -3.13
CA TYR A 83 -0.52 -19.17 -2.49
C TYR A 83 -1.05 -18.03 -3.38
N GLN A 84 -0.75 -18.04 -4.68
CA GLN A 84 -1.31 -17.08 -5.64
C GLN A 84 -2.83 -17.15 -5.74
N ASP A 85 -3.40 -18.36 -5.75
CA ASP A 85 -4.85 -18.56 -5.77
C ASP A 85 -5.50 -18.09 -4.46
N GLU A 86 -4.85 -18.28 -3.31
CA GLU A 86 -5.28 -17.74 -2.01
C GLU A 86 -5.29 -16.21 -2.00
N ILE A 87 -4.24 -15.56 -2.52
CA ILE A 87 -4.18 -14.09 -2.69
C ILE A 87 -5.31 -13.62 -3.62
N ARG A 88 -5.52 -14.29 -4.76
CA ARG A 88 -6.58 -13.94 -5.71
C ARG A 88 -7.96 -14.04 -5.05
N SER A 89 -8.19 -15.09 -4.26
CA SER A 89 -9.42 -15.29 -3.49
C SER A 89 -9.60 -14.23 -2.39
N ALA A 90 -8.54 -13.86 -1.66
CA ALA A 90 -8.56 -12.77 -0.69
C ALA A 90 -8.89 -11.42 -1.35
N ASN A 91 -8.26 -11.10 -2.47
CA ASN A 91 -8.53 -9.86 -3.22
C ASN A 91 -9.99 -9.80 -3.70
N LYS A 92 -10.55 -10.92 -4.18
CA LYS A 92 -11.97 -10.99 -4.56
C LYS A 92 -12.90 -10.70 -3.37
N ARG A 93 -12.61 -11.24 -2.17
CA ARG A 93 -13.38 -10.95 -0.95
C ARG A 93 -13.29 -9.47 -0.56
N ILE A 94 -12.13 -8.83 -0.72
CA ILE A 94 -11.98 -7.39 -0.46
C ILE A 94 -12.80 -6.57 -1.46
N GLU A 95 -12.83 -6.94 -2.75
CA GLU A 95 -13.68 -6.29 -3.75
C GLU A 95 -15.17 -6.37 -3.40
N GLU A 96 -15.64 -7.55 -2.98
CA GLU A 96 -17.01 -7.75 -2.52
C GLU A 96 -17.32 -6.89 -1.29
N PHE A 97 -16.40 -6.79 -0.34
CA PHE A 97 -16.54 -5.94 0.84
C PHE A 97 -16.60 -4.44 0.48
N ILE A 98 -15.77 -3.97 -0.46
CA ILE A 98 -15.82 -2.59 -0.97
C ILE A 98 -17.19 -2.29 -1.61
N LYS A 99 -17.75 -3.23 -2.38
CA LYS A 99 -19.09 -3.08 -2.96
C LYS A 99 -20.18 -2.96 -1.88
N LEU A 100 -20.06 -3.71 -0.78
CA LEU A 100 -20.99 -3.60 0.35
C LEU A 100 -20.90 -2.24 1.04
N ILE A 101 -19.69 -1.69 1.24
CA ILE A 101 -19.51 -0.33 1.78
C ILE A 101 -20.17 0.70 0.88
N ASP A 102 -19.98 0.60 -0.44
CA ASP A 102 -20.58 1.54 -1.40
C ASP A 102 -22.12 1.47 -1.40
N LEU A 103 -22.68 0.27 -1.30
CA LEU A 103 -24.12 0.08 -1.16
C LEU A 103 -24.66 0.71 0.13
N GLN A 104 -23.99 0.46 1.26
CA GLN A 104 -24.39 1.02 2.56
C GLN A 104 -24.33 2.55 2.53
N LYS A 105 -23.26 3.13 1.96
CA LYS A 105 -23.14 4.59 1.80
C LYS A 105 -24.31 5.15 0.99
N SER A 106 -24.64 4.54 -0.15
CA SER A 106 -25.75 4.99 -1.00
C SER A 106 -27.10 4.92 -0.28
N GLN A 107 -27.34 3.88 0.53
CA GLN A 107 -28.55 3.78 1.35
C GLN A 107 -28.64 4.91 2.39
N MET A 108 -27.51 5.26 3.02
CA MET A 108 -27.45 6.36 3.99
C MET A 108 -27.67 7.73 3.36
N GLU A 109 -27.11 7.97 2.17
CA GLU A 109 -27.36 9.20 1.40
C GLU A 109 -28.85 9.33 1.01
N LYS A 110 -29.48 8.20 0.63
CA LYS A 110 -30.92 8.16 0.38
C LYS A 110 -31.74 8.48 1.63
N GLN A 111 -31.39 7.88 2.78
CA GLN A 111 -32.04 8.17 4.05
C GLN A 111 -31.90 9.65 4.45
N LEU A 112 -30.74 10.27 4.20
CA LEU A 112 -30.51 11.69 4.44
C LEU A 112 -31.46 12.54 3.58
N SER A 113 -31.55 12.24 2.28
CA SER A 113 -32.44 12.95 1.35
C SER A 113 -33.92 12.82 1.74
N GLU A 114 -34.37 11.61 2.11
CA GLU A 114 -35.75 11.38 2.57
C GLU A 114 -36.06 12.15 3.86
N GLN A 115 -35.08 12.23 4.78
CA GLN A 115 -35.23 13.02 6.01
C GLN A 115 -35.33 14.52 5.74
N GLU A 116 -34.56 15.06 4.80
CA GLU A 116 -34.63 16.47 4.41
C GLU A 116 -36.00 16.81 3.80
N GLU A 117 -36.56 15.92 2.99
CA GLU A 117 -37.89 16.11 2.42
C GLU A 117 -38.98 16.09 3.51
N ASN A 118 -38.89 15.12 4.43
CA ASN A 118 -39.83 15.02 5.56
C ASN A 118 -39.75 16.25 6.47
N TYR A 119 -38.54 16.77 6.70
CA TYR A 119 -38.34 17.99 7.48
C TYR A 119 -38.96 19.21 6.79
N LYS A 120 -38.81 19.36 5.46
CA LYS A 120 -39.48 20.43 4.69
C LYS A 120 -41.01 20.34 4.81
N LYS A 121 -41.59 19.14 4.72
CA LYS A 121 -43.03 18.92 4.91
C LYS A 121 -43.49 19.31 6.32
N LEU A 122 -42.70 18.95 7.34
CA LEU A 122 -42.97 19.31 8.73
C LEU A 122 -42.95 20.83 8.92
N LEU A 123 -41.95 21.53 8.38
CA LEU A 123 -41.87 22.99 8.44
C LEU A 123 -43.09 23.66 7.78
N SER A 124 -43.49 23.22 6.59
CA SER A 124 -44.66 23.77 5.90
C SER A 124 -45.95 23.56 6.69
N SER A 125 -46.13 22.37 7.29
CA SER A 125 -47.28 22.08 8.16
C SER A 125 -47.29 22.97 9.41
N LEU A 126 -46.12 23.18 10.02
CA LEU A 126 -45.95 24.05 11.19
C LEU A 126 -46.30 25.51 10.86
N GLU A 127 -45.78 26.02 9.74
CA GLU A 127 -46.05 27.38 9.26
C GLU A 127 -47.54 27.60 9.00
N SER A 128 -48.19 26.64 8.34
CA SER A 128 -49.64 26.68 8.08
C SER A 128 -50.45 26.73 9.37
N ASN A 129 -50.13 25.88 10.36
CA ASN A 129 -50.82 25.85 11.65
C ASN A 129 -50.71 27.19 12.39
N TYR A 130 -49.50 27.74 12.50
CA TYR A 130 -49.30 29.02 13.17
C TYR A 130 -49.92 30.19 12.41
N SER A 131 -49.88 30.17 11.08
CA SER A 131 -50.56 31.18 10.24
C SER A 131 -52.05 31.20 10.52
N GLN A 132 -52.69 30.03 10.58
CA GLN A 132 -54.12 29.92 10.86
C GLN A 132 -54.47 30.39 12.28
N LYS A 133 -53.64 30.07 13.29
CA LYS A 133 -53.82 30.56 14.66
C LYS A 133 -53.75 32.09 14.73
N LEU A 134 -52.77 32.70 14.07
CA LEU A 134 -52.61 34.15 14.03
C LEU A 134 -53.78 34.82 13.30
N GLN A 135 -54.21 34.26 12.18
CA GLN A 135 -55.37 34.77 11.43
C GLN A 135 -56.65 34.73 12.28
N ASN A 136 -56.90 33.63 13.00
CA ASN A 136 -58.06 33.52 13.89
C ASN A 136 -58.02 34.59 14.99
N LEU A 137 -56.84 34.82 15.58
CA LEU A 137 -56.68 35.83 16.62
C LEU A 137 -56.85 37.25 16.09
N GLU A 138 -56.36 37.54 14.88
CA GLU A 138 -56.59 38.84 14.22
C GLU A 138 -58.07 39.09 13.93
N ILE A 139 -58.83 38.05 13.56
CA ILE A 139 -60.28 38.15 13.41
C ILE A 139 -60.93 38.50 14.74
N THR A 140 -60.58 37.80 15.83
CA THR A 140 -61.11 38.09 17.18
C THR A 140 -60.78 39.52 17.63
N MET A 141 -59.57 40.01 17.37
CA MET A 141 -59.19 41.39 17.71
C MET A 141 -60.03 42.42 16.93
N LYS A 142 -60.31 42.17 15.64
CA LYS A 142 -61.19 43.04 14.84
C LYS A 142 -62.62 43.01 15.36
N GLU A 143 -63.16 41.84 15.69
CA GLU A 143 -64.49 41.69 16.28
C GLU A 143 -64.61 42.47 17.60
N LEU A 144 -63.59 42.40 18.47
CA LEU A 144 -63.54 43.17 19.71
C LEU A 144 -63.57 44.68 19.49
N LEU A 145 -62.84 45.17 18.48
CA LEU A 145 -62.83 46.60 18.13
C LEU A 145 -64.19 47.06 17.60
N THR A 146 -64.80 46.29 16.70
CA THR A 146 -66.15 46.59 16.19
C THR A 146 -67.21 46.53 17.31
N GLU A 147 -67.11 45.56 18.21
CA GLU A 147 -68.00 45.46 19.39
C GLU A 147 -67.84 46.68 20.31
N LYS A 148 -66.59 47.11 20.55
CA LYS A 148 -66.25 48.32 21.32
C LYS A 148 -66.90 49.56 20.70
N GLU A 149 -66.65 49.81 19.41
CA GLU A 149 -67.18 50.98 18.70
C GLU A 149 -68.71 51.03 18.75
N THR A 150 -69.36 49.89 18.48
CA THR A 150 -70.83 49.78 18.51
C THR A 150 -71.40 50.11 19.89
N ARG A 151 -70.81 49.59 20.97
CA ARG A 151 -71.28 49.88 22.33
C ARG A 151 -71.01 51.33 22.74
N LEU A 152 -69.85 51.88 22.40
CA LEU A 152 -69.52 53.27 22.71
C LEU A 152 -70.43 54.26 21.98
N GLN A 153 -70.74 54.00 20.71
CA GLN A 153 -71.68 54.80 19.94
C GLN A 153 -73.07 54.79 20.59
N LYS A 154 -73.56 53.62 21.00
CA LYS A 154 -74.85 53.50 21.70
C LYS A 154 -74.88 54.30 23.01
N THR A 155 -73.85 54.17 23.85
CA THR A 155 -73.74 54.93 25.10
C THR A 155 -73.64 56.44 24.84
N GLU A 156 -73.00 56.86 23.75
CA GLU A 156 -72.93 58.27 23.35
C GLU A 156 -74.29 58.83 22.92
N GLU A 157 -75.07 58.06 22.15
CA GLU A 157 -76.45 58.40 21.77
C GLU A 157 -77.35 58.55 23.02
N GLU A 158 -77.28 57.61 23.95
CA GLU A 158 -78.00 57.67 25.24
C GLU A 158 -77.58 58.89 26.07
N LEU A 159 -76.28 59.23 26.08
CA LEU A 159 -75.76 60.38 26.79
C LEU A 159 -76.32 61.70 26.22
N LYS A 160 -76.39 61.82 24.89
CA LYS A 160 -76.98 62.98 24.19
C LYS A 160 -78.46 63.15 24.56
N ILE A 161 -79.22 62.06 24.64
CA ILE A 161 -80.63 62.08 25.06
C ILE A 161 -80.76 62.55 26.53
N ALA A 162 -79.98 61.98 27.44
CA ALA A 162 -80.01 62.34 28.86
C ALA A 162 -79.66 63.83 29.10
N GLN A 163 -78.68 64.35 28.37
CA GLN A 163 -78.29 65.77 28.41
C GLN A 163 -79.43 66.68 27.94
N THR A 164 -80.11 66.29 26.86
CA THR A 164 -81.26 67.04 26.31
C THR A 164 -82.40 67.13 27.33
N LEU A 165 -82.63 66.05 28.08
CA LEU A 165 -83.63 65.99 29.15
C LEU A 165 -83.20 66.69 30.46
N LYS A 166 -81.99 67.26 30.51
CA LYS A 166 -81.37 67.86 31.70
C LYS A 166 -81.30 66.90 32.90
N ASN A 167 -81.24 65.58 32.65
CA ASN A 167 -81.15 64.58 33.70
C ASN A 167 -79.68 64.33 34.06
N GLN A 168 -79.13 65.20 34.92
CA GLN A 168 -77.72 65.20 35.31
C GLN A 168 -77.25 63.87 35.93
N GLU A 169 -78.13 63.19 36.68
CA GLU A 169 -77.78 61.92 37.31
C GLU A 169 -77.57 60.80 36.27
N VAL A 170 -78.47 60.71 35.28
CA VAL A 170 -78.35 59.72 34.20
C VAL A 170 -77.13 60.02 33.33
N SER A 171 -76.87 61.29 33.00
CA SER A 171 -75.67 61.65 32.24
C SER A 171 -74.37 61.25 32.95
N LYS A 172 -74.29 61.41 34.27
CA LYS A 172 -73.11 60.97 35.04
C LYS A 172 -72.93 59.46 34.99
N LYS A 173 -74.01 58.69 35.19
CA LYS A 173 -73.98 57.21 35.13
C LYS A 173 -73.51 56.71 33.76
N LEU A 174 -74.01 57.30 32.67
CA LEU A 174 -73.59 56.95 31.31
C LEU A 174 -72.12 57.29 31.02
N LEU A 175 -71.61 58.38 31.61
CA LEU A 175 -70.19 58.73 31.50
C LEU A 175 -69.29 57.71 32.21
N ASP A 176 -69.68 57.31 33.43
CA ASP A 176 -68.97 56.29 34.20
C ASP A 176 -69.03 54.91 33.51
N GLU A 177 -70.18 54.56 32.94
CA GLU A 177 -70.38 53.33 32.16
C GLU A 177 -69.51 53.31 30.90
N ARG A 178 -69.47 54.42 30.15
CA ARG A 178 -68.59 54.57 28.98
C ARG A 178 -67.13 54.32 29.35
N LYS A 179 -66.65 54.95 30.43
CA LYS A 179 -65.27 54.78 30.90
C LYS A 179 -64.98 53.32 31.26
N LYS A 180 -65.90 52.67 31.97
CA LYS A 180 -65.79 51.25 32.33
C LYS A 180 -65.75 50.34 31.09
N LEU A 181 -66.55 50.64 30.07
CA LEU A 181 -66.54 49.94 28.78
C LEU A 181 -65.18 50.13 28.07
N GLU A 182 -64.65 51.35 28.01
CA GLU A 182 -63.35 51.62 27.40
C GLU A 182 -62.23 50.82 28.09
N GLU A 183 -62.19 50.81 29.43
CA GLU A 183 -61.23 50.05 30.24
C GLU A 183 -61.38 48.53 30.02
N GLU A 184 -62.61 48.00 29.97
CA GLU A 184 -62.87 46.58 29.74
C GLU A 184 -62.34 46.11 28.37
N TYR A 185 -62.63 46.85 27.30
CA TYR A 185 -62.15 46.49 25.97
C TYR A 185 -60.64 46.67 25.82
N GLU A 186 -60.06 47.67 26.47
CA GLU A 186 -58.61 47.84 26.49
C GLU A 186 -57.93 46.63 27.15
N GLN A 187 -58.47 46.12 28.25
CA GLN A 187 -58.00 44.88 28.89
C GLN A 187 -58.16 43.65 27.98
N ARG A 188 -59.31 43.50 27.30
CA ARG A 188 -59.55 42.38 26.36
C ARG A 188 -58.57 42.41 25.18
N LEU A 189 -58.35 43.59 24.58
CA LEU A 189 -57.39 43.77 23.48
C LEU A 189 -55.96 43.53 23.92
N LYS A 190 -55.58 44.03 25.10
CA LYS A 190 -54.25 43.77 25.69
C LYS A 190 -54.01 42.26 25.87
N LYS A 191 -55.00 41.53 26.40
CA LYS A 191 -54.92 40.08 26.56
C LYS A 191 -54.78 39.35 25.21
N ALA A 192 -55.50 39.78 24.18
CA ALA A 192 -55.38 39.21 22.84
C ALA A 192 -53.98 39.49 22.22
N GLU A 193 -53.44 40.68 22.43
CA GLU A 193 -52.09 41.03 21.98
C GLU A 193 -51.00 40.23 22.74
N GLU A 194 -51.17 40.02 24.05
CA GLU A 194 -50.31 39.13 24.84
C GLU A 194 -50.35 37.68 24.32
N GLU A 195 -51.54 37.17 23.97
CA GLU A 195 -51.71 35.85 23.37
C GLU A 195 -51.05 35.75 21.99
N LYS A 196 -51.15 36.80 21.16
CA LYS A 196 -50.47 36.89 19.85
C LYS A 196 -48.96 36.76 20.01
N ASN A 197 -48.40 37.54 20.93
CA ASN A 197 -46.97 37.54 21.22
C ASN A 197 -46.51 36.17 21.75
N LYS A 198 -47.33 35.53 22.59
CA LYS A 198 -47.07 34.15 23.06
C LYS A 198 -47.05 33.15 21.90
N ILE A 199 -48.01 33.19 20.99
CA ILE A 199 -48.07 32.30 19.81
C ILE A 199 -46.82 32.49 18.93
N LEU A 200 -46.37 33.74 18.72
CA LEU A 200 -45.15 34.03 17.97
C LEU A 200 -43.89 33.49 18.66
N GLN A 201 -43.79 33.65 19.98
CA GLN A 201 -42.68 33.11 20.77
C GLN A 201 -42.65 31.57 20.75
N ASP A 202 -43.81 30.92 20.87
CA ASP A 202 -43.95 29.46 20.79
C ASP A 202 -43.55 28.95 19.40
N LYS A 203 -43.97 29.64 18.33
CA LYS A 203 -43.56 29.37 16.94
C LYS A 203 -42.04 29.40 16.81
N GLN A 204 -41.41 30.48 17.28
CA GLN A 204 -39.97 30.67 17.17
C GLN A 204 -39.20 29.60 17.96
N THR A 205 -39.62 29.31 19.18
CA THR A 205 -39.00 28.30 20.04
C THR A 205 -39.09 26.90 19.42
N LEU A 206 -40.27 26.53 18.91
CA LEU A 206 -40.48 25.24 18.29
C LEU A 206 -39.70 25.10 16.97
N LEU A 207 -39.66 26.17 16.16
CA LEU A 207 -38.87 26.19 14.93
C LEU A 207 -37.38 26.01 15.21
N GLN A 208 -36.83 26.73 16.20
CA GLN A 208 -35.43 26.58 16.60
C GLN A 208 -35.12 25.16 17.09
N LYS A 209 -36.01 24.57 17.90
CA LYS A 209 -35.86 23.18 18.38
C LYS A 209 -35.85 22.18 17.22
N GLN A 210 -36.74 22.34 16.23
CA GLN A 210 -36.79 21.47 15.05
C GLN A 210 -35.54 21.64 14.16
N GLN A 211 -35.08 22.88 13.95
CA GLN A 211 -33.85 23.17 13.21
C GLN A 211 -32.62 22.53 13.88
N GLN A 212 -32.50 22.63 15.20
CA GLN A 212 -31.39 22.04 15.93
C GLN A 212 -31.41 20.51 15.86
N ALA A 213 -32.57 19.88 16.06
CA ALA A 213 -32.71 18.44 15.97
C ALA A 213 -32.37 17.91 14.56
N HIS A 214 -32.84 18.60 13.51
CA HIS A 214 -32.50 18.27 12.13
C HIS A 214 -31.00 18.38 11.87
N LYS A 215 -30.37 19.48 12.30
CA LYS A 215 -28.92 19.70 12.15
C LYS A 215 -28.09 18.62 12.84
N GLN A 216 -28.46 18.22 14.06
CA GLN A 216 -27.79 17.15 14.79
C GLN A 216 -27.85 15.82 14.03
N LYS A 217 -29.03 15.49 13.49
CA LYS A 217 -29.23 14.26 12.72
C LYS A 217 -28.45 14.24 11.40
N GLN A 218 -28.40 15.38 10.69
CA GLN A 218 -27.56 15.53 9.50
C GLN A 218 -26.08 15.32 9.83
N GLN A 219 -25.59 15.89 10.94
CA GLN A 219 -24.21 15.71 11.39
C GLN A 219 -23.89 14.25 11.75
N GLU A 220 -24.83 13.55 12.39
CA GLU A 220 -24.67 12.13 12.73
C GLU A 220 -24.52 11.26 11.47
N ILE A 221 -25.42 11.43 10.48
CA ILE A 221 -25.36 10.67 9.23
C ILE A 221 -24.09 11.00 8.44
N ALA A 222 -23.70 12.28 8.38
CA ALA A 222 -22.46 12.70 7.70
C ALA A 222 -21.21 12.06 8.33
N THR A 223 -21.16 11.96 9.67
CA THR A 223 -20.06 11.32 10.40
C THR A 223 -19.97 9.82 10.08
N GLN A 224 -21.12 9.14 9.98
CA GLN A 224 -21.16 7.73 9.61
C GLN A 224 -20.72 7.50 8.15
N ILE A 225 -21.10 8.37 7.21
CA ILE A 225 -20.61 8.32 5.81
C ILE A 225 -19.08 8.49 5.77
N GLN A 226 -18.53 9.47 6.49
CA GLN A 226 -17.08 9.69 6.56
C GLN A 226 -16.32 8.47 7.13
N THR A 227 -16.94 7.79 8.10
CA THR A 227 -16.39 6.55 8.69
C THR A 227 -16.32 5.43 7.64
N LEU A 228 -17.38 5.24 6.85
CA LEU A 228 -17.42 4.26 5.76
C LEU A 228 -16.38 4.57 4.68
N GLU A 229 -16.18 5.84 4.33
CA GLU A 229 -15.14 6.25 3.37
C GLU A 229 -13.73 5.92 3.88
N THR A 230 -13.48 6.17 5.15
CA THR A 230 -12.18 5.85 5.78
C THR A 230 -11.92 4.34 5.77
N GLN A 231 -12.94 3.53 6.08
CA GLN A 231 -12.86 2.07 6.00
C GLN A 231 -12.61 1.60 4.57
N LYS A 232 -13.28 2.18 3.58
CA LYS A 232 -13.06 1.88 2.15
C LYS A 232 -11.60 2.14 1.74
N VAL A 233 -11.05 3.29 2.11
CA VAL A 233 -9.65 3.63 1.80
C VAL A 233 -8.68 2.64 2.45
N GLN A 234 -8.93 2.24 3.70
CA GLN A 234 -8.11 1.24 4.39
C GLN A 234 -8.16 -0.12 3.69
N GLN A 235 -9.34 -0.57 3.24
CA GLN A 235 -9.50 -1.82 2.50
C GLN A 235 -8.85 -1.78 1.13
N GLN A 236 -8.94 -0.66 0.42
CA GLN A 236 -8.24 -0.47 -0.85
C GLN A 236 -6.72 -0.50 -0.68
N LYS A 237 -6.18 0.04 0.42
CA LYS A 237 -4.75 -0.07 0.75
C LYS A 237 -4.33 -1.52 0.98
N LEU A 238 -5.16 -2.31 1.66
CA LEU A 238 -4.93 -3.76 1.84
C LEU A 238 -4.99 -4.52 0.51
N GLN A 239 -5.97 -4.20 -0.34
CA GLN A 239 -6.15 -4.86 -1.65
C GLN A 239 -4.98 -4.60 -2.60
N LYS A 240 -4.48 -3.36 -2.63
CA LYS A 240 -3.41 -2.99 -3.55
C LYS A 240 -2.02 -3.36 -3.06
N GLY A 241 -1.88 -3.97 -1.88
CA GLY A 241 -0.58 -4.30 -1.28
C GLY A 241 0.36 -3.11 -1.45
N ALA A 242 -0.05 -1.95 -0.92
CA ALA A 242 0.56 -0.66 -1.26
C ALA A 242 2.08 -0.80 -1.28
N ILE A 243 2.66 -0.66 -2.47
CA ILE A 243 4.11 -0.75 -2.65
C ILE A 243 4.71 0.31 -1.75
N PRO A 244 5.54 -0.08 -0.75
CA PRO A 244 6.10 0.88 0.19
C PRO A 244 6.80 2.00 -0.56
N GLU A 245 6.70 3.24 -0.08
CA GLU A 245 7.30 4.40 -0.75
C GLU A 245 8.81 4.24 -1.02
N MET A 246 9.50 3.55 -0.10
CA MET A 246 10.93 3.22 -0.24
C MET A 246 11.24 2.23 -1.36
N ALA A 247 10.24 1.49 -1.85
CA ALA A 247 10.44 0.43 -2.82
C ALA A 247 10.73 1.00 -4.22
N PHE A 248 11.65 0.38 -4.94
CA PHE A 248 11.91 0.63 -6.34
C PHE A 248 11.08 -0.33 -7.21
N GLY A 249 9.78 -0.05 -7.28
CA GLY A 249 8.79 -0.83 -8.04
C GLY A 249 8.56 -0.35 -9.47
N LYS A 250 7.51 -0.88 -10.10
CA LYS A 250 7.13 -0.63 -11.50
C LYS A 250 7.02 0.85 -11.85
N ALA A 251 6.37 1.64 -11.00
CA ALA A 251 6.21 3.08 -11.26
C ALA A 251 7.56 3.82 -11.34
N LYS A 252 8.54 3.44 -10.50
CA LYS A 252 9.89 4.03 -10.55
C LYS A 252 10.66 3.49 -11.76
N TRP A 253 10.54 2.20 -12.08
CA TRP A 253 11.10 1.64 -13.32
C TRP A 253 10.60 2.38 -14.57
N GLU A 254 9.30 2.61 -14.71
CA GLU A 254 8.71 3.33 -15.83
C GLU A 254 9.23 4.77 -15.96
N LYS A 255 9.32 5.45 -14.80
CA LYS A 255 9.85 6.81 -14.67
C LYS A 255 11.31 6.90 -15.13
N TYR A 256 12.17 6.01 -14.65
CA TYR A 256 13.62 6.13 -14.85
C TYR A 256 14.13 5.40 -16.11
N PHE A 257 13.53 4.29 -16.52
CA PHE A 257 14.09 3.40 -17.55
C PHE A 257 13.09 2.92 -18.59
N GLY A 258 11.87 2.53 -18.21
CA GLY A 258 10.95 1.86 -19.13
C GLY A 258 9.91 0.97 -18.47
N ASP A 259 8.98 0.47 -19.28
CA ASP A 259 8.00 -0.52 -18.83
C ASP A 259 8.71 -1.85 -18.54
N ILE A 260 8.28 -2.54 -17.49
CA ILE A 260 8.85 -3.81 -17.05
C ILE A 260 7.85 -4.98 -17.12
N GLY A 261 6.65 -4.73 -17.66
CA GLY A 261 5.58 -5.72 -17.69
C GLY A 261 4.87 -5.85 -16.35
N ALA A 262 4.58 -7.09 -15.94
CA ALA A 262 3.86 -7.36 -14.70
C ALA A 262 4.77 -7.20 -13.47
N GLU A 263 4.28 -6.44 -12.48
CA GLU A 263 4.92 -6.32 -11.16
C GLU A 263 4.48 -7.49 -10.28
N PRO A 264 5.41 -8.33 -9.80
CA PRO A 264 5.06 -9.38 -8.85
C PRO A 264 4.54 -8.76 -7.55
N PRO A 265 3.55 -9.37 -6.87
CA PRO A 265 3.05 -8.83 -5.61
C PRO A 265 4.13 -8.93 -4.51
N LEU A 266 4.23 -7.91 -3.67
CA LEU A 266 4.98 -8.00 -2.40
C LEU A 266 4.23 -8.92 -1.42
N PRO A 267 4.94 -9.50 -0.42
CA PRO A 267 4.26 -10.23 0.63
C PRO A 267 3.31 -9.30 1.41
N PRO A 268 2.14 -9.78 1.87
CA PRO A 268 1.12 -8.95 2.51
C PRO A 268 1.60 -8.32 3.82
N ASN A 269 2.63 -8.87 4.45
CA ASN A 269 3.24 -8.34 5.67
C ASN A 269 4.52 -7.51 5.39
N ILE A 270 4.70 -6.98 4.18
CA ILE A 270 5.91 -6.21 3.85
C ILE A 270 6.10 -4.99 4.77
N ASP A 271 5.04 -4.28 5.15
CA ASP A 271 5.13 -3.14 6.07
C ASP A 271 5.61 -3.55 7.46
N GLU A 272 5.18 -4.72 7.94
CA GLU A 272 5.63 -5.31 9.19
C GLU A 272 7.11 -5.69 9.09
N ILE A 273 7.52 -6.38 8.01
CA ILE A 273 8.91 -6.73 7.75
C ILE A 273 9.78 -5.46 7.76
N LEU A 274 9.38 -4.42 7.03
CA LEU A 274 10.11 -3.17 6.92
C LEU A 274 10.16 -2.39 8.24
N SER A 275 9.17 -2.57 9.13
CA SER A 275 9.09 -1.89 10.43
C SER A 275 9.74 -2.68 11.57
N SER A 276 10.02 -3.97 11.34
CA SER A 276 10.66 -4.85 12.33
C SER A 276 12.13 -4.46 12.60
N PRO A 277 12.67 -4.81 13.79
CA PRO A 277 14.09 -4.67 14.07
C PRO A 277 14.94 -5.43 13.05
N CYS A 278 16.02 -4.82 12.58
CA CYS A 278 16.92 -5.45 11.63
C CYS A 278 17.74 -6.55 12.34
N PRO A 279 17.81 -7.77 11.77
CA PRO A 279 18.55 -8.88 12.41
C PRO A 279 20.07 -8.68 12.41
N PHE A 280 20.60 -7.76 11.60
CA PHE A 280 22.02 -7.43 11.53
C PHE A 280 22.38 -6.18 12.35
N TRP A 281 21.44 -5.24 12.51
CA TRP A 281 21.58 -3.98 13.24
C TRP A 281 20.38 -3.80 14.18
N PRO A 282 20.39 -4.43 15.38
CA PRO A 282 19.22 -4.52 16.26
C PRO A 282 18.63 -3.17 16.69
N GLU A 283 19.44 -2.12 16.67
CA GLU A 283 19.06 -0.74 16.99
C GLU A 283 18.35 -0.01 15.84
N LYS A 284 18.26 -0.62 14.66
CA LYS A 284 17.64 -0.06 13.46
C LYS A 284 16.52 -0.94 12.95
N LYS A 285 15.61 -0.35 12.20
CA LYS A 285 14.57 -1.06 11.45
C LYS A 285 15.12 -1.57 10.12
N VAL A 286 14.47 -2.58 9.57
CA VAL A 286 14.78 -3.12 8.24
C VAL A 286 14.74 -2.02 7.17
N ARG A 287 13.73 -1.13 7.18
CA ARG A 287 13.63 -0.02 6.20
C ARG A 287 14.78 0.98 6.22
N GLU A 288 15.48 1.11 7.34
CA GLU A 288 16.60 2.03 7.52
C GLU A 288 17.92 1.43 7.02
N THR A 289 17.98 0.10 6.93
CA THR A 289 19.20 -0.68 6.67
C THR A 289 19.15 -1.41 5.34
N HIS A 290 17.99 -1.48 4.69
CA HIS A 290 17.77 -2.21 3.45
C HIS A 290 17.24 -1.33 2.33
N LEU A 291 17.38 -1.83 1.10
CA LEU A 291 16.74 -1.37 -0.12
C LEU A 291 15.73 -2.42 -0.55
N LEU A 292 14.51 -2.00 -0.89
CA LEU A 292 13.49 -2.88 -1.47
C LEU A 292 13.39 -2.58 -2.96
N VAL A 293 13.81 -3.50 -3.82
CA VAL A 293 13.97 -3.25 -5.26
C VAL A 293 13.35 -4.37 -6.06
N LEU A 294 12.59 -4.03 -7.10
CA LEU A 294 12.12 -5.00 -8.09
C LEU A 294 13.22 -5.23 -9.12
N VAL A 295 13.66 -6.48 -9.27
CA VAL A 295 14.54 -6.92 -10.36
C VAL A 295 13.62 -7.45 -11.46
N PRO A 296 13.44 -6.74 -12.59
CA PRO A 296 12.49 -7.14 -13.61
C PRO A 296 13.06 -8.25 -14.51
N GLN A 297 12.19 -9.03 -15.14
CA GLN A 297 12.60 -9.97 -16.19
C GLN A 297 12.95 -9.26 -17.50
N THR A 298 12.22 -8.18 -17.82
CA THR A 298 12.43 -7.40 -19.04
C THR A 298 12.28 -5.91 -18.76
N VAL A 299 12.93 -5.08 -19.59
CA VAL A 299 12.71 -3.64 -19.64
C VAL A 299 12.46 -3.26 -21.10
N ASN A 300 11.31 -2.65 -21.38
CA ASN A 300 10.80 -2.37 -22.73
C ASN A 300 10.82 -3.63 -23.64
N GLY A 301 10.42 -4.78 -23.09
CA GLY A 301 10.39 -6.07 -23.78
C GLY A 301 11.75 -6.73 -24.02
N ARG A 302 12.87 -6.10 -23.63
CA ARG A 302 14.22 -6.68 -23.73
C ARG A 302 14.57 -7.42 -22.44
N PRO A 303 15.18 -8.62 -22.49
CA PRO A 303 15.67 -9.31 -21.30
C PRO A 303 16.55 -8.42 -20.43
N PHE A 304 16.27 -8.39 -19.14
CA PHE A 304 17.04 -7.61 -18.18
C PHE A 304 18.20 -8.44 -17.62
N CYS A 305 19.41 -7.95 -17.79
CA CYS A 305 20.67 -8.56 -17.37
C CYS A 305 21.72 -7.48 -17.05
N LEU A 306 22.92 -7.88 -16.62
CA LEU A 306 23.99 -6.93 -16.27
C LEU A 306 24.42 -6.06 -17.47
N ASN A 307 24.41 -6.63 -18.68
CA ASN A 307 24.74 -5.89 -19.91
C ASN A 307 23.68 -4.82 -20.22
N SER A 308 22.40 -5.19 -20.23
CA SER A 308 21.33 -4.22 -20.48
C SER A 308 21.25 -3.16 -19.38
N LEU A 309 21.52 -3.53 -18.12
CA LEU A 309 21.58 -2.59 -17.01
C LEU A 309 22.69 -1.54 -17.23
N SER A 310 23.87 -1.96 -17.70
CA SER A 310 24.97 -1.06 -18.05
C SER A 310 24.56 -0.01 -19.09
N GLU A 311 23.72 -0.38 -20.06
CA GLU A 311 23.20 0.55 -21.07
C GLU A 311 22.21 1.53 -20.42
N LEU A 312 21.24 1.00 -19.66
CA LEU A 312 20.15 1.77 -19.04
C LEU A 312 20.66 2.86 -18.09
N ILE A 313 21.66 2.57 -17.26
CA ILE A 313 22.17 3.51 -16.24
C ILE A 313 23.03 4.64 -16.81
N THR A 314 23.51 4.52 -18.06
CA THR A 314 24.26 5.60 -18.74
C THR A 314 23.35 6.68 -19.31
N SER A 315 22.13 6.30 -19.67
CA SER A 315 21.13 7.18 -20.27
C SER A 315 19.73 6.93 -19.67
N PRO A 316 19.53 7.13 -18.36
CA PRO A 316 18.20 7.01 -17.77
C PRO A 316 17.30 8.15 -18.30
N LYS A 317 15.99 7.91 -18.40
CA LYS A 317 15.00 8.92 -18.83
C LYS A 317 15.02 10.16 -17.93
N THR A 318 15.26 9.95 -16.64
CA THR A 318 15.40 11.00 -15.62
C THR A 318 16.34 10.49 -14.51
N GLY A 319 16.70 11.34 -13.54
CA GLY A 319 17.59 10.95 -12.44
C GLY A 319 19.08 11.04 -12.77
N ASN A 320 19.89 10.37 -11.95
CA ASN A 320 21.35 10.51 -11.99
C ASN A 320 22.00 9.45 -12.88
N LYS A 321 22.64 9.87 -13.96
CA LYS A 321 23.43 8.96 -14.82
C LYS A 321 24.70 8.46 -14.13
N THR A 322 25.11 7.24 -14.45
CA THR A 322 26.37 6.62 -14.00
C THR A 322 26.82 5.59 -15.04
N GLN A 323 27.82 4.79 -14.71
CA GLN A 323 28.33 3.70 -15.56
C GLN A 323 28.97 2.61 -14.70
N TYR A 324 29.37 1.51 -15.34
CA TYR A 324 30.38 0.64 -14.76
C TYR A 324 31.75 1.27 -15.03
N TYR A 325 32.53 1.56 -14.00
CA TYR A 325 33.91 2.00 -14.21
C TYR A 325 34.83 0.82 -14.54
N TYR A 326 34.48 -0.35 -14.01
CA TYR A 326 35.17 -1.60 -14.27
C TYR A 326 34.15 -2.72 -14.40
N TYR A 327 34.24 -3.49 -15.48
CA TYR A 327 33.38 -4.64 -15.74
C TYR A 327 34.26 -5.81 -16.21
N ASP A 328 34.59 -6.68 -15.26
CA ASP A 328 35.50 -7.79 -15.44
C ASP A 328 35.06 -8.75 -16.57
N ASN A 329 36.02 -9.17 -17.39
CA ASN A 329 35.72 -9.99 -18.57
C ASN A 329 35.09 -11.34 -18.21
N TYR A 330 35.47 -11.98 -17.10
CA TYR A 330 34.86 -13.24 -16.69
C TYR A 330 33.40 -13.03 -16.29
N VAL A 331 33.12 -11.99 -15.49
CA VAL A 331 31.74 -11.65 -15.10
C VAL A 331 30.90 -11.27 -16.32
N LYS A 332 31.44 -10.43 -17.21
CA LYS A 332 30.75 -10.00 -18.44
C LYS A 332 30.41 -11.18 -19.35
N ASN A 333 31.35 -12.09 -19.56
CA ASN A 333 31.16 -13.22 -20.47
C ASN A 333 30.25 -14.29 -19.88
N GLU A 334 30.36 -14.59 -18.57
CA GLU A 334 29.64 -15.71 -17.95
C GLU A 334 28.29 -15.31 -17.34
N LEU A 335 28.15 -14.07 -16.86
CA LEU A 335 26.94 -13.56 -16.18
C LEU A 335 26.27 -12.42 -16.95
N GLY A 336 26.98 -11.73 -17.85
CA GLY A 336 26.52 -10.48 -18.43
C GLY A 336 25.20 -10.54 -19.18
N ALA A 337 24.93 -11.67 -19.86
CA ALA A 337 23.71 -11.91 -20.62
C ALA A 337 22.65 -12.74 -19.86
N LYS A 338 22.94 -13.18 -18.63
CA LYS A 338 21.99 -13.98 -17.85
C LYS A 338 20.87 -13.08 -17.31
N SER A 339 19.63 -13.44 -17.61
CA SER A 339 18.44 -12.81 -17.06
C SER A 339 17.86 -13.63 -15.92
N ALA A 340 17.02 -13.00 -15.10
CA ALA A 340 16.23 -13.63 -14.05
C ALA A 340 14.73 -13.44 -14.33
N SER A 341 13.87 -14.20 -13.65
CA SER A 341 12.44 -13.87 -13.56
C SER A 341 12.23 -12.59 -12.74
N SER A 342 11.11 -11.90 -12.94
CA SER A 342 10.76 -10.73 -12.12
C SER A 342 10.60 -11.12 -10.65
N HIS A 343 11.32 -10.47 -9.74
CA HIS A 343 11.24 -10.75 -8.30
C HIS A 343 11.64 -9.54 -7.46
N TRP A 344 11.19 -9.50 -6.21
CA TRP A 344 11.61 -8.45 -5.28
C TRP A 344 12.85 -8.87 -4.51
N VAL A 345 13.75 -7.92 -4.29
CA VAL A 345 14.92 -8.09 -3.43
C VAL A 345 14.89 -7.06 -2.31
N LEU A 346 15.08 -7.53 -1.08
CA LEU A 346 15.32 -6.72 0.10
C LEU A 346 16.79 -6.85 0.49
N MET A 347 17.61 -5.94 -0.03
CA MET A 347 19.08 -5.99 0.06
C MET A 347 19.61 -5.06 1.14
N THR A 348 20.60 -5.48 1.92
CA THR A 348 21.29 -4.59 2.88
C THR A 348 22.02 -3.44 2.17
N ARG A 349 21.96 -2.24 2.74
CA ARG A 349 22.65 -1.03 2.24
C ARG A 349 24.17 -1.08 2.43
N ASP A 350 24.65 -1.96 3.29
CA ASP A 350 26.06 -2.20 3.58
C ASP A 350 26.32 -3.70 3.76
N VAL A 351 27.59 -4.09 3.82
CA VAL A 351 28.00 -5.44 4.20
C VAL A 351 27.62 -5.71 5.66
N ILE A 352 27.20 -6.93 5.97
CA ILE A 352 26.77 -7.29 7.33
C ILE A 352 27.95 -7.25 8.31
N PRO A 353 27.70 -6.99 9.61
CA PRO A 353 28.74 -7.01 10.64
C PRO A 353 29.56 -8.31 10.62
N ASP A 354 30.84 -8.18 10.98
CA ASP A 354 31.82 -9.27 11.01
C ASP A 354 32.05 -9.98 9.68
N SER A 355 31.48 -9.55 8.55
CA SER A 355 31.71 -10.23 7.27
C SER A 355 33.02 -9.86 6.59
N ARG A 356 33.58 -8.69 6.92
CA ARG A 356 34.82 -8.18 6.32
C ARG A 356 36.00 -9.07 6.64
N SER A 357 36.94 -9.15 5.70
CA SER A 357 38.16 -9.96 5.81
C SER A 357 37.96 -11.47 6.06
N LYS A 358 36.72 -11.97 5.93
CA LYS A 358 36.43 -13.40 5.99
C LYS A 358 36.60 -14.07 4.62
N THR A 359 36.92 -15.36 4.65
CA THR A 359 36.92 -16.17 3.42
C THR A 359 35.50 -16.25 2.85
N TYR A 360 35.37 -16.50 1.54
CA TYR A 360 34.05 -16.68 0.92
C TYR A 360 33.23 -17.79 1.61
N VAL A 361 33.89 -18.88 2.02
CA VAL A 361 33.26 -19.99 2.73
C VAL A 361 32.73 -19.53 4.09
N ASP A 362 33.49 -18.75 4.84
CA ASP A 362 33.08 -18.26 6.16
C ASP A 362 31.98 -17.20 6.05
N GLN A 363 32.00 -16.35 5.03
CA GLN A 363 30.92 -15.41 4.73
C GLN A 363 29.61 -16.15 4.42
N LYS A 364 29.67 -17.18 3.58
CA LYS A 364 28.50 -18.01 3.27
C LYS A 364 27.95 -18.70 4.52
N LYS A 365 28.82 -19.26 5.37
CA LYS A 365 28.43 -19.84 6.67
C LYS A 365 27.79 -18.81 7.60
N LEU A 366 28.35 -17.61 7.68
CA LEU A 366 27.82 -16.53 8.51
C LEU A 366 26.36 -16.22 8.14
N ILE A 367 26.06 -16.04 6.86
CA ILE A 367 24.69 -15.79 6.39
C ILE A 367 23.77 -16.97 6.70
N GLN A 368 24.22 -18.20 6.44
CA GLN A 368 23.45 -19.41 6.73
C GLN A 368 23.13 -19.54 8.23
N SER A 369 24.10 -19.27 9.10
CA SER A 369 23.91 -19.28 10.55
C SER A 369 22.92 -18.19 10.99
N HIS A 370 22.98 -17.00 10.39
CA HIS A 370 21.98 -15.96 10.64
C HIS A 370 20.58 -16.40 10.20
N ALA A 371 20.45 -16.91 8.98
CA ALA A 371 19.17 -17.35 8.44
C ALA A 371 18.53 -18.45 9.29
N GLN A 372 19.33 -19.40 9.78
CA GLN A 372 18.91 -20.45 10.70
C GLN A 372 18.47 -19.89 12.06
N LYS A 373 19.27 -18.98 12.64
CA LYS A 373 18.99 -18.41 13.97
C LYS A 373 17.73 -17.56 13.98
N THR A 374 17.49 -16.77 12.93
CA THR A 374 16.34 -15.85 12.86
C THR A 374 15.13 -16.46 12.18
N ASN A 375 15.27 -17.63 11.54
CA ASN A 375 14.28 -18.20 10.63
C ASN A 375 13.85 -17.21 9.51
N ILE A 376 14.79 -16.38 9.06
CA ILE A 376 14.57 -15.44 7.94
C ILE A 376 15.49 -15.89 6.80
N PRO A 377 14.98 -16.15 5.59
CA PRO A 377 15.76 -16.74 4.51
C PRO A 377 16.64 -15.71 3.81
N TYR A 378 17.59 -15.11 4.55
CA TYR A 378 18.64 -14.29 3.95
C TYR A 378 19.66 -15.17 3.24
N GLU A 379 20.12 -14.70 2.08
CA GLU A 379 21.13 -15.36 1.26
C GLU A 379 22.17 -14.37 0.71
N MET A 380 23.22 -14.89 0.08
CA MET A 380 24.16 -14.07 -0.68
C MET A 380 23.46 -13.50 -1.92
N PRO A 381 23.67 -12.23 -2.28
CA PRO A 381 23.08 -11.66 -3.50
C PRO A 381 23.56 -12.39 -4.75
N LEU A 382 22.71 -12.44 -5.77
CA LEU A 382 23.19 -12.63 -7.14
C LEU A 382 23.86 -11.34 -7.63
N ALA A 383 24.75 -11.46 -8.62
CA ALA A 383 25.43 -10.31 -9.20
C ALA A 383 24.44 -9.30 -9.80
N LEU A 384 23.40 -9.79 -10.49
CA LEU A 384 22.35 -8.94 -11.06
C LEU A 384 21.55 -8.21 -9.97
N ASP A 385 21.17 -8.90 -8.90
CA ASP A 385 20.39 -8.33 -7.80
C ASP A 385 21.13 -7.19 -7.10
N ALA A 386 22.40 -7.44 -6.73
CA ALA A 386 23.23 -6.45 -6.07
C ALA A 386 23.48 -5.23 -6.95
N THR A 387 23.86 -5.47 -8.21
CA THR A 387 24.15 -4.39 -9.17
C THR A 387 22.90 -3.54 -9.42
N THR A 388 21.74 -4.18 -9.57
CA THR A 388 20.46 -3.49 -9.76
C THR A 388 20.14 -2.63 -8.55
N ALA A 389 20.13 -3.19 -7.34
CA ALA A 389 19.77 -2.46 -6.13
C ALA A 389 20.68 -1.25 -5.87
N ILE A 390 22.00 -1.41 -6.03
CA ILE A 390 22.98 -0.34 -5.82
C ILE A 390 22.77 0.80 -6.84
N LEU A 391 22.56 0.47 -8.11
CA LEU A 391 22.50 1.49 -9.16
C LEU A 391 21.17 2.21 -9.23
N VAL A 392 20.04 1.50 -9.09
CA VAL A 392 18.74 2.18 -9.11
C VAL A 392 18.59 3.13 -7.92
N HIS A 393 19.18 2.77 -6.77
CA HIS A 393 19.28 3.66 -5.61
C HIS A 393 20.04 4.95 -5.94
N TYR A 394 21.19 4.84 -6.61
CA TYR A 394 21.95 6.02 -7.06
C TYR A 394 21.20 6.85 -8.09
N VAL A 395 20.56 6.19 -9.08
CA VAL A 395 19.76 6.90 -10.10
C VAL A 395 18.68 7.74 -9.44
N GLU A 396 18.00 7.21 -8.43
CA GLU A 396 16.95 7.93 -7.68
C GLU A 396 17.49 9.02 -6.75
N THR A 397 18.51 8.71 -5.94
CA THR A 397 18.86 9.53 -4.76
C THR A 397 20.18 10.29 -4.89
N ARG A 398 21.04 9.92 -5.86
CA ARG A 398 22.45 10.33 -5.98
C ARG A 398 23.36 9.82 -4.85
N GLU A 399 22.84 9.05 -3.91
CA GLU A 399 23.63 8.43 -2.83
C GLU A 399 24.37 7.20 -3.39
N ARG A 400 25.67 7.10 -3.09
CA ARG A 400 26.48 5.92 -3.41
C ARG A 400 26.55 5.03 -2.17
N ILE A 401 26.16 3.77 -2.33
CA ILE A 401 26.36 2.72 -1.32
C ILE A 401 27.42 1.74 -1.83
N TYR A 402 28.03 0.96 -0.92
CA TYR A 402 29.21 0.13 -1.24
C TYR A 402 30.32 0.96 -1.90
N THR A 403 30.72 2.05 -1.23
CA THR A 403 31.60 3.10 -1.77
C THR A 403 33.06 2.66 -1.94
N ASP A 404 33.88 3.51 -2.54
CA ASP A 404 35.33 3.38 -2.64
C ASP A 404 36.09 3.86 -1.38
N ASN A 405 35.41 4.55 -0.46
CA ASN A 405 35.98 5.02 0.80
C ASN A 405 35.03 4.78 2.01
N PRO A 406 35.31 3.80 2.89
CA PRO A 406 36.30 2.74 2.66
C PRO A 406 35.86 1.86 1.49
N THR A 407 36.84 1.31 0.75
CA THR A 407 36.55 0.45 -0.40
C THR A 407 35.73 -0.76 0.04
N THR A 408 34.49 -0.84 -0.44
CA THR A 408 33.51 -1.81 0.04
C THR A 408 32.97 -2.61 -1.13
N TYR A 409 33.11 -3.93 -1.04
CA TYR A 409 32.55 -4.89 -1.98
C TYR A 409 31.64 -5.88 -1.26
N THR A 410 30.51 -6.22 -1.88
CA THR A 410 29.74 -7.42 -1.55
C THR A 410 30.12 -8.56 -2.48
N ARG A 411 30.40 -9.74 -1.93
CA ARG A 411 30.54 -10.97 -2.73
C ARG A 411 29.16 -11.54 -3.09
N CYS A 412 29.05 -12.08 -4.28
CA CYS A 412 27.84 -12.70 -4.81
C CYS A 412 27.90 -14.22 -4.80
N GLN A 413 26.75 -14.87 -4.96
CA GLN A 413 26.65 -16.32 -4.96
C GLN A 413 27.38 -16.97 -6.15
N GLU A 414 27.32 -16.33 -7.32
CA GLU A 414 27.94 -16.84 -8.54
C GLU A 414 29.46 -16.77 -8.47
N LYS A 415 30.11 -17.80 -8.99
CA LYS A 415 31.54 -17.80 -9.26
C LYS A 415 31.79 -17.87 -10.76
N VAL A 416 32.87 -17.22 -11.18
CA VAL A 416 33.31 -17.14 -12.58
C VAL A 416 34.75 -17.64 -12.71
N ASN A 417 35.26 -17.67 -13.94
CA ASN A 417 36.57 -18.22 -14.28
C ASN A 417 36.67 -19.68 -13.81
N ASN A 418 35.83 -20.55 -14.39
CA ASN A 418 35.75 -21.96 -14.02
C ASN A 418 35.45 -22.17 -12.52
N ASN A 419 34.47 -21.44 -11.98
CA ASN A 419 34.00 -21.55 -10.59
C ASN A 419 35.08 -21.23 -9.53
N GLN A 420 36.15 -20.54 -9.91
CA GLN A 420 37.27 -20.28 -9.01
C GLN A 420 37.04 -18.99 -8.19
N TRP A 421 36.38 -17.96 -8.75
CA TRP A 421 36.35 -16.61 -8.18
C TRP A 421 34.90 -16.15 -8.00
N PRO A 422 34.45 -15.78 -6.79
CA PRO A 422 33.12 -15.18 -6.63
C PRO A 422 33.05 -13.83 -7.34
N ALA A 423 31.91 -13.55 -7.97
CA ALA A 423 31.62 -12.20 -8.43
C ALA A 423 31.54 -11.25 -7.22
N ALA A 424 31.98 -10.01 -7.40
CA ALA A 424 32.02 -8.98 -6.36
C ALA A 424 31.61 -7.63 -6.93
N ILE A 425 30.65 -6.99 -6.26
CA ILE A 425 30.02 -5.72 -6.68
C ILE A 425 30.31 -4.66 -5.61
N GLY A 426 30.77 -3.48 -6.01
CA GLY A 426 31.05 -2.39 -5.07
C GLY A 426 32.08 -1.39 -5.57
N SER A 427 32.84 -0.79 -4.63
CA SER A 427 33.78 0.30 -4.88
C SER A 427 33.15 1.44 -5.70
N PHE A 428 31.92 1.82 -5.35
CA PHE A 428 31.16 2.81 -6.10
C PHE A 428 31.74 4.22 -5.87
N ALA A 429 32.43 4.72 -6.88
CA ALA A 429 33.07 6.03 -6.91
C ALA A 429 32.36 7.00 -7.88
N ALA A 430 32.94 8.19 -8.06
CA ALA A 430 32.49 9.14 -9.09
C ALA A 430 32.61 8.57 -10.52
N GLY A 431 33.58 7.67 -10.76
CA GLY A 431 33.79 7.05 -12.07
C GLY A 431 32.76 5.98 -12.45
N GLY A 432 31.99 5.46 -11.48
CA GLY A 432 31.02 4.38 -11.68
C GLY A 432 31.10 3.29 -10.61
N LEU A 433 30.41 2.18 -10.85
CA LEU A 433 30.41 0.98 -10.01
C LEU A 433 31.39 -0.08 -10.54
N SER A 434 32.05 -0.84 -9.66
CA SER A 434 32.87 -2.00 -10.03
C SER A 434 32.04 -3.26 -10.08
N VAL A 435 32.10 -3.98 -11.21
CA VAL A 435 31.57 -5.34 -11.37
C VAL A 435 32.76 -6.24 -11.66
N SER A 436 33.21 -7.00 -10.65
CA SER A 436 34.53 -7.65 -10.67
C SER A 436 34.49 -9.13 -10.29
N SER A 437 35.51 -9.89 -10.70
CA SER A 437 35.84 -11.17 -10.08
C SER A 437 37.16 -10.99 -9.32
N LEU A 438 37.13 -11.07 -7.99
CA LEU A 438 38.29 -10.71 -7.17
C LEU A 438 38.86 -11.93 -6.46
N ALA A 439 40.10 -12.29 -6.82
CA ALA A 439 40.78 -13.50 -6.36
C ALA A 439 41.17 -13.45 -4.88
N ARG A 440 41.61 -12.30 -4.36
CA ARG A 440 42.44 -12.29 -3.12
C ARG A 440 42.42 -11.03 -2.24
N TRP A 441 41.65 -9.99 -2.56
CA TRP A 441 41.71 -8.75 -1.77
C TRP A 441 41.02 -8.88 -0.41
N CYS A 442 41.62 -8.28 0.61
CA CYS A 442 41.49 -8.67 2.02
C CYS A 442 40.37 -7.95 2.79
N ASP A 443 39.64 -7.02 2.19
CA ASP A 443 38.62 -6.21 2.89
C ASP A 443 37.22 -6.31 2.25
N HIS A 444 36.90 -7.47 1.68
CA HIS A 444 35.57 -7.74 1.17
C HIS A 444 34.65 -8.15 2.31
N GLY A 445 33.46 -7.57 2.35
CA GLY A 445 32.36 -8.07 3.17
C GLY A 445 31.35 -8.84 2.32
N VAL A 446 30.19 -9.08 2.91
CA VAL A 446 29.04 -9.65 2.22
C VAL A 446 27.78 -8.88 2.60
N GLY A 447 27.08 -8.34 1.62
CA GLY A 447 25.70 -7.89 1.79
C GLY A 447 24.76 -9.10 1.79
N CYS A 448 23.55 -8.93 2.30
CA CYS A 448 22.54 -9.98 2.28
C CYS A 448 21.31 -9.54 1.48
N VAL A 449 20.64 -10.51 0.88
CA VAL A 449 19.34 -10.30 0.23
C VAL A 449 18.31 -11.26 0.81
N ARG A 450 17.07 -10.79 0.88
CA ARG A 450 15.88 -11.63 1.03
C ARG A 450 15.03 -11.44 -0.22
N LYS A 451 14.68 -12.54 -0.88
CA LYS A 451 13.86 -12.52 -2.11
C LYS A 451 12.38 -12.76 -1.80
N PHE A 452 11.51 -12.16 -2.61
CA PHE A 452 10.06 -12.40 -2.58
C PHE A 452 9.49 -12.66 -3.98
#